data_AF-A0A935NRX1-F1
#
_entry.id   AF-A0A935NRX1-F1
#
_cell.length_a   1.000
_cell.length_b   1.000
_cell.length_c   1.000
_cell.angle_alpha   90.00
_cell.angle_beta   90.00
_cell.angle_gamma   90.00
#
_symmetry.space_group_name_H-M   'P 1'
#
loop_
_entity.id
_entity.type
_entity.pdbx_description
1 polymer ?
#
loop_
_entity_poly.entity_id
_entity_poly.type
_entity_poly.pdbx_seq_one_letter_code
_entity_poly.pdbx_strand_id
1 'polypeptide(L)'
;MSTTSNSAAGSVAHDGPALVMPARRSPWLTRALAFLNGKASAPSRGASPASAEFGHRLAEAAQTWTTHIGTAQAQMREATTHLLEGFSAILSELDLIISPPSASATSHAELDERAAVLAQCEQRLLGLLQSLEQSVRSREQVLGSVRELSGASASLGDMAEDVGKLARQTNLLSINAAIEAARAGASGRGFAVVASEVRRLSSASGETGQRISEQVNGFGDRMRGALRQADEHAQHDSAEIRHSKTPSARSSPMSTAP
;
A
#
# COMPACT_ATOMS: atom_id res chain seq x y z
N MET A 1 69.75 3.98 -41.14
CA MET A 1 69.19 4.61 -39.94
C MET A 1 68.13 3.66 -39.41
N SER A 2 68.54 2.66 -38.61
CA SER A 2 68.49 2.66 -37.12
C SER A 2 67.05 2.43 -36.64
N THR A 3 66.65 1.23 -36.20
CA THR A 3 66.80 0.66 -34.82
C THR A 3 66.17 1.60 -33.77
N THR A 4 65.38 1.21 -32.76
CA THR A 4 65.40 0.02 -31.89
C THR A 4 64.18 0.08 -30.94
N SER A 5 63.79 -1.08 -30.39
CA SER A 5 62.94 -1.30 -29.21
C SER A 5 63.28 -0.47 -27.96
N ASN A 6 62.29 -0.19 -27.10
CA ASN A 6 62.26 -0.45 -25.62
C ASN A 6 60.94 0.13 -25.04
N SER A 7 60.01 -0.61 -24.43
CA SER A 7 59.94 -1.22 -23.08
C SER A 7 59.69 -0.27 -21.90
N ALA A 8 58.73 -0.71 -21.07
CA ALA A 8 58.46 -0.41 -19.65
C ALA A 8 57.70 0.88 -19.28
N ALA A 9 56.45 0.74 -18.81
CA ALA A 9 56.12 0.57 -17.38
C ALA A 9 54.67 1.02 -17.05
N GLY A 10 53.95 0.17 -16.32
CA GLY A 10 53.05 0.61 -15.25
C GLY A 10 51.60 0.95 -15.60
N SER A 11 50.71 -0.01 -15.39
CA SER A 11 49.63 0.07 -14.40
C SER A 11 48.43 -0.78 -14.85
N VAL A 12 48.20 -1.87 -14.12
CA VAL A 12 47.03 -2.72 -14.24
C VAL A 12 45.84 -1.93 -13.68
N ALA A 13 45.06 -1.32 -14.56
CA ALA A 13 43.74 -0.80 -14.22
C ALA A 13 42.71 -1.90 -14.45
N HIS A 14 42.16 -2.41 -13.36
CA HIS A 14 41.02 -3.31 -13.32
C HIS A 14 39.80 -2.55 -13.84
N ASP A 15 39.49 -2.66 -15.13
CA ASP A 15 38.27 -2.09 -15.71
C ASP A 15 37.13 -3.11 -15.53
N GLY A 16 36.65 -3.21 -14.29
CA GLY A 16 35.37 -3.85 -14.02
C GLY A 16 34.25 -2.94 -14.54
N PRO A 17 33.17 -3.46 -15.15
CA PRO A 17 32.08 -2.61 -15.58
C PRO A 17 31.49 -1.91 -14.37
N ALA A 18 31.71 -0.59 -14.27
CA ALA A 18 31.02 0.28 -13.35
C ALA A 18 29.53 0.18 -13.68
N LEU A 19 28.81 -0.63 -12.90
CA LEU A 19 27.37 -0.63 -12.78
C LEU A 19 26.95 0.72 -12.22
N VAL A 20 26.90 1.73 -13.10
CA VAL A 20 26.14 2.95 -12.90
C VAL A 20 24.68 2.53 -12.96
N MET A 21 24.15 2.11 -11.81
CA MET A 21 22.72 1.97 -11.58
C MET A 21 22.07 3.33 -11.81
N PRO A 22 21.17 3.49 -12.79
CA PRO A 22 20.36 4.69 -12.84
C PRO A 22 19.47 4.67 -11.60
N ALA A 23 19.65 5.64 -10.69
CA ALA A 23 18.74 5.92 -9.61
C ALA A 23 17.36 6.26 -10.21
N ARG A 24 16.55 5.24 -10.45
CA ARG A 24 15.22 5.33 -11.01
C ARG A 24 14.33 5.91 -9.92
N ARG A 25 14.34 7.25 -9.79
CA ARG A 25 13.46 7.98 -8.89
C ARG A 25 12.04 7.52 -9.16
N SER A 26 11.43 6.87 -8.17
CA SER A 26 10.12 6.24 -8.29
C SER A 26 9.10 7.30 -8.75
N PRO A 27 8.31 7.06 -9.80
CA PRO A 27 7.33 8.02 -10.31
C PRO A 27 6.34 8.48 -9.24
N TRP A 28 6.07 7.61 -8.26
CA TRP A 28 5.23 7.93 -7.10
C TRP A 28 5.91 8.91 -6.13
N LEU A 29 7.23 8.86 -5.93
CA LEU A 29 7.97 9.83 -5.10
C LEU A 29 7.99 11.21 -5.75
N THR A 30 8.14 11.26 -7.07
CA THR A 30 8.09 12.53 -7.81
C THR A 30 6.66 13.11 -7.85
N ARG A 31 5.63 12.27 -7.93
CA ARG A 31 4.22 12.70 -7.81
C ARG A 31 3.82 13.07 -6.38
N ALA A 32 4.30 12.34 -5.38
CA ALA A 32 4.08 12.65 -3.97
C ALA A 32 4.78 13.97 -3.60
N LEU A 33 6.02 14.19 -4.06
CA LEU A 33 6.73 15.45 -3.85
C LEU A 33 6.11 16.60 -4.65
N ALA A 34 5.63 16.38 -5.88
CA ALA A 34 4.91 17.42 -6.63
C ALA A 34 3.54 17.77 -6.00
N PHE A 35 2.88 16.81 -5.34
CA PHE A 35 1.63 17.02 -4.60
C PHE A 35 1.86 17.69 -3.23
N LEU A 36 2.96 17.34 -2.55
CA LEU A 36 3.40 18.01 -1.33
C LEU A 36 3.88 19.45 -1.59
N ASN A 37 4.43 19.71 -2.78
CA ASN A 37 5.10 20.98 -3.11
C ASN A 37 4.31 21.87 -4.10
N GLY A 38 3.08 21.50 -4.49
CA GLY A 38 2.35 22.12 -5.60
C GLY A 38 0.92 22.54 -5.27
N LYS A 39 0.78 23.80 -4.86
CA LYS A 39 -0.44 24.63 -4.90
C LYS A 39 -1.58 24.17 -3.97
N ALA A 40 -1.40 24.49 -2.68
CA ALA A 40 -2.52 25.06 -1.95
C ALA A 40 -3.01 26.29 -2.75
N SER A 41 -4.10 26.12 -3.51
CA SER A 41 -4.91 27.25 -3.93
C SER A 41 -5.10 28.16 -2.72
N ALA A 42 -4.84 29.46 -2.89
CA ALA A 42 -4.82 30.46 -1.82
C ALA A 42 -5.96 30.22 -0.82
N PRO A 43 -5.75 30.41 0.50
CA PRO A 43 -6.80 30.19 1.48
C PRO A 43 -7.98 31.10 1.14
N SER A 44 -9.07 30.52 0.66
CA SER A 44 -10.34 31.24 0.58
C SER A 44 -10.68 31.65 2.01
N ARG A 45 -10.84 32.96 2.22
CA ARG A 45 -11.26 33.55 3.49
C ARG A 45 -12.67 33.05 3.82
N GLY A 46 -12.79 31.84 4.38
CA GLY A 46 -14.09 31.20 4.63
C GLY A 46 -14.05 29.83 5.31
N ALA A 47 -12.89 29.16 5.39
CA ALA A 47 -12.82 27.84 6.02
C ALA A 47 -13.16 27.92 7.53
N SER A 48 -14.31 27.36 7.91
CA SER A 48 -14.62 27.11 9.32
C SER A 48 -13.55 26.19 9.93
N PRO A 49 -13.00 26.49 11.11
CA PRO A 49 -11.93 25.70 11.72
C PRO A 49 -12.27 24.20 11.83
N ALA A 50 -13.54 23.86 12.08
CA ALA A 50 -14.00 22.47 12.20
C ALA A 50 -13.82 21.65 10.91
N SER A 51 -14.04 22.25 9.74
CA SER A 51 -13.89 21.57 8.45
C SER A 51 -12.43 21.41 8.00
N ALA A 52 -11.55 22.31 8.46
CA ALA A 52 -10.11 22.13 8.27
C ALA A 52 -9.59 21.00 9.17
N GLU A 53 -10.06 20.95 10.42
CA GLU A 53 -9.75 19.88 11.36
C GLU A 53 -10.25 18.52 10.88
N PHE A 54 -11.48 18.44 10.37
CA PHE A 54 -12.03 17.21 9.78
C PHE A 54 -11.14 16.68 8.64
N GLY A 55 -10.76 17.55 7.70
CA GLY A 55 -9.85 17.19 6.62
C GLY A 55 -8.49 16.70 7.09
N HIS A 56 -7.93 17.35 8.10
CA HIS A 56 -6.66 16.93 8.70
C HIS A 56 -6.77 15.53 9.30
N ARG A 57 -7.79 15.28 10.14
CA ARG A 57 -8.01 13.96 10.76
C ARG A 57 -8.24 12.88 9.72
N LEU A 58 -8.96 13.19 8.65
CA LEU A 58 -9.19 12.26 7.56
C LEU A 58 -7.90 11.94 6.79
N ALA A 59 -7.06 12.94 6.53
CA ALA A 59 -5.76 12.75 5.90
C ALA A 59 -4.80 11.92 6.77
N GLU A 60 -4.79 12.18 8.08
CA GLU A 60 -4.04 11.41 9.08
C GLU A 60 -4.51 9.95 9.12
N ALA A 61 -5.82 9.72 9.17
CA ALA A 61 -6.38 8.38 9.10
C ALA A 61 -5.95 7.67 7.81
N ALA A 62 -6.05 8.33 6.64
CA ALA A 62 -5.62 7.74 5.38
C ALA A 62 -4.14 7.36 5.41
N GLN A 63 -3.29 8.21 5.97
CA GLN A 63 -1.87 7.95 6.06
C GLN A 63 -1.58 6.76 6.98
N THR A 64 -2.20 6.71 8.16
CA THR A 64 -2.06 5.61 9.11
C THR A 64 -2.46 4.27 8.48
N TRP A 65 -3.61 4.22 7.81
CA TRP A 65 -4.07 3.00 7.15
C TRP A 65 -3.20 2.59 5.97
N THR A 66 -2.72 3.55 5.17
CA THR A 66 -1.77 3.26 4.08
C THR A 66 -0.49 2.62 4.63
N THR A 67 0.03 3.14 5.75
CA THR A 67 1.18 2.55 6.45
C THR A 67 0.87 1.14 6.95
N HIS A 68 -0.28 0.92 7.59
CA HIS A 68 -0.68 -0.41 8.08
C HIS A 68 -0.82 -1.45 6.96
N ILE A 69 -1.41 -1.07 5.82
CA ILE A 69 -1.49 -1.94 4.63
C ILE A 69 -0.08 -2.27 4.16
N GLY A 70 0.79 -1.27 3.99
CA GLY A 70 2.17 -1.48 3.56
C GLY A 70 2.95 -2.40 4.50
N THR A 71 2.79 -2.26 5.81
CA THR A 71 3.42 -3.15 6.80
C THR A 71 2.88 -4.58 6.70
N ALA A 72 1.56 -4.77 6.59
CA ALA A 72 0.95 -6.09 6.44
C ALA A 72 1.42 -6.79 5.14
N GLN A 73 1.60 -6.03 4.05
CA GLN A 73 2.16 -6.55 2.81
C GLN A 73 3.64 -6.93 2.95
N ALA A 74 4.44 -6.10 3.61
CA ALA A 74 5.85 -6.40 3.85
C ALA A 74 6.00 -7.70 4.67
N GLN A 75 5.19 -7.85 5.72
CA GLN A 75 5.15 -9.07 6.54
C GLN A 75 4.74 -10.30 5.73
N MET A 76 3.75 -10.19 4.85
CA MET A 76 3.34 -11.27 3.95
C MET A 76 4.48 -11.71 3.03
N ARG A 77 5.16 -10.76 2.41
CA ARG A 77 6.29 -11.03 1.51
C ARG A 77 7.45 -11.69 2.26
N GLU A 78 7.76 -11.21 3.46
CA GLU A 78 8.79 -11.78 4.33
C GLU A 78 8.43 -13.22 4.74
N ALA A 79 7.19 -13.47 5.19
CA ALA A 79 6.72 -14.81 5.52
C ALA A 79 6.77 -15.77 4.31
N THR A 80 6.43 -15.26 3.12
CA THR A 80 6.53 -16.04 1.87
C THR A 80 7.98 -16.39 1.54
N THR A 81 8.89 -15.43 1.69
CA THR A 81 10.33 -15.63 1.42
C THR A 81 10.90 -16.64 2.41
N HIS A 82 10.62 -16.49 3.70
CA HIS A 82 11.01 -17.44 4.74
C HIS A 82 10.48 -18.85 4.49
N LEU A 83 9.24 -18.96 4.02
CA LEU A 83 8.66 -20.24 3.65
C LEU A 83 9.41 -20.89 2.48
N LEU A 84 9.74 -20.12 1.43
CA LEU A 84 10.51 -20.64 0.29
C LEU A 84 11.93 -21.08 0.67
N GLU A 85 12.63 -20.27 1.47
CA GLU A 85 13.95 -20.62 1.99
C GLU A 85 13.90 -21.87 2.87
N GLY A 86 12.92 -21.95 3.76
CA GLY A 86 12.69 -23.11 4.61
C GLY A 86 12.40 -24.38 3.82
N PHE A 87 11.58 -24.29 2.76
CA PHE A 87 11.36 -25.41 1.84
C PHE A 87 12.65 -25.86 1.13
N SER A 88 13.47 -24.91 0.66
CA SER A 88 14.76 -25.24 0.02
C SER A 88 15.73 -25.92 0.99
N ALA A 89 15.76 -25.48 2.25
CA ALA A 89 16.57 -26.09 3.30
C ALA A 89 16.11 -27.53 3.59
N ILE A 90 14.80 -27.74 3.73
CA ILE A 90 14.21 -29.07 3.93
C ILE A 90 14.52 -29.99 2.74
N LEU A 91 14.41 -29.51 1.50
CA LEU A 91 14.75 -30.32 0.32
C LEU A 91 16.23 -30.73 0.30
N SER A 92 17.12 -29.85 0.75
CA SER A 92 18.55 -30.13 0.84
C SER A 92 18.85 -31.15 1.94
N GLU A 93 18.20 -31.03 3.10
CA GLU A 93 18.27 -32.01 4.19
C GLU A 93 17.73 -33.38 3.75
N LEU A 94 16.62 -33.43 3.00
CA LEU A 94 16.07 -34.67 2.46
C LEU A 94 16.99 -35.33 1.42
N ASP A 95 17.65 -34.56 0.55
CA ASP A 95 18.58 -35.11 -0.46
C ASP A 95 19.83 -35.73 0.19
N LEU A 96 20.31 -35.16 1.30
CA LEU A 96 21.37 -35.73 2.14
C LEU A 96 20.96 -37.09 2.75
N ILE A 97 19.69 -37.25 3.12
CA ILE A 97 19.16 -38.52 3.66
C ILE A 97 18.99 -39.58 2.56
N ILE A 98 18.57 -39.16 1.36
CA ILE A 98 18.29 -40.06 0.22
C ILE A 98 19.58 -40.51 -0.49
N SER A 99 20.66 -39.72 -0.42
CA SER A 99 21.95 -40.06 -1.02
C SER A 99 22.47 -41.44 -0.53
N PRO A 100 22.89 -42.35 -1.43
CA PRO A 100 23.19 -43.73 -1.08
C PRO A 100 24.44 -43.83 -0.19
N PRO A 101 24.44 -44.71 0.83
CA PRO A 101 25.60 -44.91 1.67
C PRO A 101 26.78 -45.47 0.84
N SER A 102 28.00 -45.03 1.17
CA SER A 102 29.21 -45.81 0.84
C SER A 102 29.03 -47.22 1.43
N ALA A 103 29.41 -48.25 0.66
CA ALA A 103 28.97 -49.65 0.73
C ALA A 103 29.17 -50.47 2.03
N SER A 104 29.26 -49.84 3.21
CA SER A 104 29.56 -50.49 4.50
C SER A 104 28.80 -49.93 5.71
N ALA A 105 27.74 -49.14 5.52
CA ALA A 105 27.08 -48.38 6.59
C ALA A 105 25.60 -48.77 6.80
N THR A 106 25.35 -49.80 7.61
CA THR A 106 23.99 -50.13 8.09
C THR A 106 24.03 -50.32 9.60
N SER A 107 24.42 -49.26 10.32
CA SER A 107 24.33 -49.23 11.77
C SER A 107 22.94 -48.75 12.22
N HIS A 108 22.39 -49.31 13.31
CA HIS A 108 21.13 -48.82 13.88
C HIS A 108 21.21 -47.34 14.29
N ALA A 109 22.40 -46.86 14.68
CA ALA A 109 22.63 -45.47 15.04
C ALA A 109 22.40 -44.49 13.87
N GLU A 110 22.75 -44.86 12.63
CA GLU A 110 22.48 -44.02 11.44
C GLU A 110 20.99 -43.97 11.07
N LEU A 111 20.24 -45.04 11.34
CA LEU A 111 18.78 -45.05 11.12
C LEU A 111 18.09 -44.12 12.12
N ASP A 112 18.52 -44.13 13.38
CA ASP A 112 18.01 -43.22 14.41
C ASP A 112 18.36 -41.75 14.10
N GLU A 113 19.57 -41.48 13.60
CA GLU A 113 19.98 -40.13 13.16
C GLU A 113 19.13 -39.63 11.99
N ARG A 114 18.89 -40.47 10.97
CA ARG A 114 18.00 -40.12 9.84
C ARG A 114 16.57 -39.86 10.29
N ALA A 115 16.05 -40.67 11.22
CA ALA A 115 14.72 -40.46 11.79
C ALA A 115 14.63 -39.13 12.57
N ALA A 116 15.68 -38.76 13.30
CA ALA A 116 15.75 -37.49 14.01
C ALA A 116 15.76 -36.27 13.06
N VAL A 117 16.53 -36.33 11.96
CA VAL A 117 16.54 -35.25 10.95
C VAL A 117 15.18 -35.12 10.26
N LEU A 118 14.52 -36.23 9.92
CA LEU A 118 13.15 -36.20 9.36
C LEU A 118 12.14 -35.56 10.31
N ALA A 119 12.19 -35.90 11.60
CA ALA A 119 11.32 -35.28 12.61
C ALA A 119 11.58 -33.77 12.74
N GLN A 120 12.84 -33.34 12.62
CA GLN A 120 13.20 -31.92 12.65
C GLN A 120 12.70 -31.17 11.39
N CYS A 121 12.82 -31.78 10.21
CA CYS A 121 12.24 -31.28 8.96
C CYS A 121 10.72 -31.07 9.10
N GLU A 122 10.01 -32.05 9.65
CA GLU A 122 8.56 -31.99 9.87
C GLU A 122 8.18 -30.84 10.82
N GLN A 123 8.87 -30.72 11.97
CA GLN A 123 8.62 -29.63 12.91
C GLN A 123 8.87 -28.25 12.29
N ARG A 124 9.95 -28.11 11.51
CA ARG A 124 10.29 -26.86 10.83
C ARG A 124 9.23 -26.52 9.78
N LEU A 125 8.75 -27.49 9.01
CA LEU A 125 7.68 -27.30 8.03
C LEU A 125 6.38 -26.82 8.68
N LEU A 126 5.96 -27.46 9.78
CA LEU A 126 4.76 -27.07 10.52
C LEU A 126 4.86 -25.64 11.03
N GLY A 127 6.02 -25.24 11.58
CA GLY A 127 6.26 -23.87 12.04
C GLY A 127 6.16 -22.82 10.91
N LEU A 128 6.72 -23.12 9.73
CA LEU A 128 6.65 -22.23 8.56
C LEU A 128 5.20 -22.07 8.06
N LEU A 129 4.44 -23.16 7.98
CA LEU A 129 3.03 -23.11 7.58
C LEU A 129 2.21 -22.29 8.56
N GLN A 130 2.42 -22.47 9.86
CA GLN A 130 1.69 -21.74 10.90
C GLN A 130 1.97 -20.23 10.84
N SER A 131 3.24 -19.84 10.59
CA SER A 131 3.64 -18.44 10.38
C SER A 131 3.00 -17.82 9.13
N LEU A 132 2.95 -18.57 8.02
CA LEU A 132 2.29 -18.11 6.80
C LEU A 132 0.79 -17.91 7.03
N GLU A 133 0.10 -18.87 7.66
CA GLU A 133 -1.32 -18.76 7.98
C GLU A 133 -1.64 -17.54 8.85
N GLN A 134 -0.78 -17.22 9.83
CA GLN A 134 -0.94 -16.05 10.67
C GLN A 134 -0.78 -14.75 9.86
N SER A 135 0.22 -14.71 8.96
CA SER A 135 0.44 -13.57 8.06
C SER A 135 -0.74 -13.37 7.09
N VAL A 136 -1.31 -14.46 6.56
CA VAL A 136 -2.50 -14.41 5.68
C VAL A 136 -3.70 -13.83 6.41
N ARG A 137 -3.99 -14.34 7.60
CA ARG A 137 -5.09 -13.85 8.44
C ARG A 137 -4.93 -12.37 8.80
N SER A 138 -3.73 -11.95 9.21
CA SER A 138 -3.41 -10.55 9.52
C SER A 138 -3.67 -9.64 8.31
N ARG A 139 -3.20 -10.04 7.13
CA ARG A 139 -3.43 -9.31 5.88
C ARG A 139 -4.91 -9.19 5.55
N GLU A 140 -5.66 -10.29 5.64
CA GLU A 140 -7.10 -10.29 5.35
C GLU A 140 -7.88 -9.39 6.30
N GLN A 141 -7.53 -9.39 7.59
CA GLN A 141 -8.14 -8.50 8.57
C GLN A 141 -7.88 -7.02 8.25
N VAL A 142 -6.64 -6.65 7.90
CA VAL A 142 -6.31 -5.27 7.50
C VAL A 142 -7.09 -4.86 6.25
N LEU A 143 -7.15 -5.72 5.24
CA LEU A 143 -7.89 -5.43 4.00
C LEU A 143 -9.40 -5.34 4.24
N GLY A 144 -9.94 -6.15 5.15
CA GLY A 144 -11.33 -6.07 5.60
C GLY A 144 -11.66 -4.70 6.18
N SER A 145 -10.89 -4.26 7.17
CA SER A 145 -11.08 -2.94 7.80
C SER A 145 -11.00 -1.78 6.82
N VAL A 146 -10.12 -1.87 5.82
CA VAL A 146 -9.97 -0.83 4.79
C VAL A 146 -11.18 -0.79 3.85
N ARG A 147 -11.77 -1.94 3.52
CA ARG A 147 -13.02 -1.99 2.72
C ARG A 147 -14.19 -1.39 3.49
N GLU A 148 -14.34 -1.73 4.76
CA GLU A 148 -15.37 -1.15 5.64
C GLU A 148 -15.23 0.37 5.72
N LEU A 149 -14.00 0.85 5.90
CA LEU A 149 -13.69 2.27 5.98
C LEU A 149 -13.96 3.01 4.65
N SER A 150 -13.65 2.37 3.52
CA SER A 150 -14.03 2.90 2.20
C SER A 150 -15.55 2.99 2.04
N GLY A 151 -16.32 2.03 2.58
CA GLY A 151 -17.78 2.07 2.60
C GLY A 151 -18.32 3.20 3.49
N ALA A 152 -17.81 3.32 4.71
CA ALA A 152 -18.16 4.40 5.63
C ALA A 152 -17.87 5.79 5.03
N SER A 153 -16.78 5.91 4.26
CA SER A 153 -16.42 7.13 3.57
C SER A 153 -17.42 7.49 2.47
N ALA A 154 -17.92 6.54 1.70
CA ALA A 154 -18.97 6.82 0.72
C ALA A 154 -20.21 7.42 1.40
N SER A 155 -20.65 6.85 2.53
CA SER A 155 -21.76 7.36 3.32
C SER A 155 -21.52 8.78 3.87
N LEU A 156 -20.29 9.09 4.29
CA LEU A 156 -19.90 10.46 4.68
C LEU A 156 -20.01 11.45 3.51
N GLY A 157 -19.71 10.99 2.29
CA GLY A 157 -19.83 11.78 1.06
C GLY A 157 -21.29 12.11 0.76
N ASP A 158 -22.18 11.13 0.87
CA ASP A 158 -23.62 11.30 0.67
C ASP A 158 -24.21 12.29 1.69
N MET A 159 -23.84 12.16 2.97
CA MET A 159 -24.27 13.10 4.02
C MET A 159 -23.79 14.53 3.75
N ALA A 160 -22.56 14.70 3.26
CA ALA A 160 -22.03 16.01 2.90
C ALA A 160 -22.78 16.63 1.71
N GLU A 161 -23.20 15.82 0.74
CA GLU A 161 -24.03 16.26 -0.38
C GLU A 161 -25.42 16.72 0.10
N ASP A 162 -26.02 15.97 1.03
CA ASP A 162 -27.32 16.30 1.61
C ASP A 162 -27.29 17.60 2.43
N VAL A 163 -26.21 17.84 3.19
CA VAL A 163 -25.97 19.15 3.82
C VAL A 163 -25.93 20.25 2.76
N GLY A 164 -25.27 20.02 1.62
CA GLY A 164 -25.26 20.94 0.49
C GLY A 164 -26.65 21.21 -0.10
N LYS A 165 -27.51 20.17 -0.21
CA LYS A 165 -28.90 20.32 -0.67
C LYS A 165 -29.72 21.14 0.31
N LEU A 166 -29.66 20.84 1.61
CA LEU A 166 -30.36 21.57 2.66
C LEU A 166 -29.92 23.04 2.73
N ALA A 167 -28.62 23.29 2.59
CA ALA A 167 -28.06 24.63 2.51
C ALA A 167 -28.64 25.41 1.32
N ARG A 168 -28.70 24.82 0.12
CA ARG A 168 -29.30 25.47 -1.06
C ARG A 168 -30.79 25.76 -0.87
N GLN A 169 -31.55 24.82 -0.31
CA GLN A 169 -32.98 25.01 -0.03
C GLN A 169 -33.22 26.13 1.00
N THR A 170 -32.42 26.15 2.07
CA THR A 170 -32.47 27.19 3.11
C THR A 170 -32.09 28.56 2.54
N ASN A 171 -31.11 28.60 1.64
CA ASN A 171 -30.74 29.83 0.94
C ASN A 171 -31.90 30.35 0.08
N LEU A 172 -32.61 29.49 -0.66
CA LEU A 172 -33.80 29.89 -1.42
C LEU A 172 -34.93 30.41 -0.52
N LEU A 173 -35.20 29.74 0.60
CA LEU A 173 -36.17 30.19 1.61
C LEU A 173 -35.81 31.57 2.16
N SER A 174 -34.53 31.82 2.44
CA SER A 174 -34.05 33.10 2.95
C SER A 174 -34.20 34.25 1.94
N ILE A 175 -34.04 33.96 0.65
CA ILE A 175 -34.27 34.94 -0.42
C ILE A 175 -35.75 35.31 -0.49
N ASN A 176 -36.65 34.32 -0.43
CA ASN A 176 -38.09 34.57 -0.40
C ASN A 176 -38.49 35.41 0.83
N ALA A 177 -37.92 35.10 1.99
CA ALA A 177 -38.13 35.87 3.22
C ALA A 177 -37.61 37.32 3.10
N ALA A 178 -36.46 37.53 2.45
CA ALA A 178 -35.92 38.87 2.21
C ALA A 178 -36.81 39.70 1.27
N ILE A 179 -37.37 39.07 0.22
CA ILE A 179 -38.32 39.72 -0.70
C ILE A 179 -39.59 40.16 0.05
N GLU A 180 -40.16 39.28 0.87
CA GLU A 180 -41.39 39.60 1.61
C GLU A 180 -41.14 40.66 2.70
N ALA A 181 -39.97 40.62 3.33
CA ALA A 181 -39.53 41.66 4.26
C ALA A 181 -39.39 43.03 3.58
N ALA A 182 -38.86 43.08 2.35
CA ALA A 182 -38.80 44.31 1.57
C ALA A 182 -40.20 44.81 1.18
N ARG A 183 -41.11 43.89 0.84
CA ARG A 183 -42.50 44.19 0.50
C ARG A 183 -43.30 44.77 1.67
N ALA A 184 -43.03 44.31 2.89
CA ALA A 184 -43.62 44.84 4.11
C ALA A 184 -43.07 46.23 4.53
N GLY A 185 -42.09 46.78 3.81
CA GLY A 185 -41.55 48.12 4.03
C GLY A 185 -40.98 48.32 5.44
N ALA A 186 -41.42 49.37 6.13
CA ALA A 186 -40.90 49.72 7.46
C ALA A 186 -41.12 48.61 8.52
N SER A 187 -42.21 47.86 8.39
CA SER A 187 -42.59 46.76 9.30
C SER A 187 -41.74 45.50 9.08
N GLY A 188 -41.13 45.34 7.90
CA GLY A 188 -40.32 44.17 7.54
C GLY A 188 -38.83 44.28 7.87
N ARG A 189 -38.35 45.43 8.37
CA ARG A 189 -36.91 45.68 8.58
C ARG A 189 -36.23 44.64 9.49
N GLY A 190 -36.89 44.20 10.57
CA GLY A 190 -36.36 43.17 11.45
C GLY A 190 -36.23 41.81 10.74
N PHE A 191 -37.25 41.43 9.95
CA PHE A 191 -37.23 40.21 9.15
C PHE A 191 -36.18 40.24 8.05
N ALA A 192 -35.89 41.41 7.46
CA ALA A 192 -34.85 41.55 6.46
C ALA A 192 -33.44 41.23 7.02
N VAL A 193 -33.17 41.65 8.26
CA VAL A 193 -31.89 41.33 8.94
C VAL A 193 -31.78 39.82 9.19
N VAL A 194 -32.83 39.19 9.70
CA VAL A 194 -32.86 37.73 9.93
C VAL A 194 -32.70 36.96 8.62
N ALA A 195 -33.41 37.35 7.57
CA ALA A 195 -33.33 36.72 6.26
C ALA A 195 -31.91 36.80 5.67
N SER A 196 -31.24 37.95 5.81
CA SER A 196 -29.85 38.13 5.40
C SER A 196 -28.90 37.20 6.17
N GLU A 197 -29.10 37.06 7.48
CA GLU A 197 -28.25 36.18 8.30
C GLU A 197 -28.48 34.69 7.99
N VAL A 198 -29.73 34.27 7.79
CA VAL A 198 -30.05 32.90 7.33
C VAL A 198 -29.44 32.62 5.96
N ARG A 199 -29.46 33.60 5.05
CA ARG A 199 -28.80 33.49 3.73
C ARG A 199 -27.29 33.28 3.86
N ARG A 200 -26.67 34.06 4.74
CA ARG A 200 -25.23 33.98 5.02
C ARG A 200 -24.85 32.61 5.61
N LEU A 201 -25.59 32.14 6.61
CA LEU A 201 -25.36 30.86 7.28
C LEU A 201 -25.58 29.67 6.32
N SER A 202 -26.66 29.69 5.54
CA SER A 202 -26.93 28.64 4.56
C SER A 202 -25.88 28.59 3.46
N SER A 203 -25.40 29.73 2.96
CA SER A 203 -24.28 29.78 2.01
C SER A 203 -23.00 29.18 2.59
N ALA A 204 -22.64 29.56 3.82
CA ALA A 204 -21.47 29.02 4.51
C ALA A 204 -21.59 27.51 4.81
N SER A 205 -22.80 27.03 5.11
CA SER A 205 -23.10 25.60 5.30
C SER A 205 -22.91 24.83 4.00
N GLY A 206 -23.38 25.37 2.86
CA GLY A 206 -23.20 24.76 1.55
C GLY A 206 -21.72 24.66 1.13
N GLU A 207 -20.95 25.72 1.33
CA GLU A 207 -19.50 25.71 1.10
C GLU A 207 -18.78 24.69 2.00
N THR A 208 -19.23 24.53 3.24
CA THR A 208 -18.68 23.54 4.16
C THR A 208 -19.01 22.11 3.73
N GLY A 209 -20.26 21.83 3.34
CA GLY A 209 -20.66 20.52 2.80
C GLY A 209 -19.84 20.14 1.57
N GLN A 210 -19.63 21.08 0.66
CA GLN A 210 -18.80 20.86 -0.54
C GLN A 210 -17.37 20.45 -0.18
N ARG A 211 -16.72 21.16 0.75
CA ARG A 211 -15.35 20.85 1.19
C ARG A 211 -15.26 19.50 1.91
N ILE A 212 -16.24 19.14 2.72
CA ILE A 212 -16.31 17.81 3.34
C ILE A 212 -16.39 16.74 2.26
N SER A 213 -17.26 16.91 1.25
CA SER A 213 -17.40 15.97 0.14
C SER A 213 -16.06 15.78 -0.61
N GLU A 214 -15.35 16.87 -0.91
CA GLU A 214 -14.03 16.81 -1.56
C GLU A 214 -12.99 16.05 -0.73
N GLN A 215 -12.94 16.31 0.58
CA GLN A 215 -12.00 15.63 1.48
C GLN A 215 -12.31 14.14 1.59
N VAL A 216 -13.59 13.78 1.73
CA VAL A 216 -14.07 12.40 1.80
C VAL A 216 -13.78 11.63 0.51
N ASN A 217 -14.00 12.25 -0.65
CA ASN A 217 -13.65 11.65 -1.94
C ASN A 217 -12.15 11.40 -2.06
N GLY A 218 -11.33 12.37 -1.68
CA GLY A 218 -9.87 12.21 -1.68
C GLY A 218 -9.39 11.11 -0.74
N PHE A 219 -10.03 10.94 0.42
CA PHE A 219 -9.78 9.84 1.33
C PHE A 219 -10.15 8.49 0.71
N GLY A 220 -11.35 8.37 0.12
CA GLY A 220 -11.80 7.15 -0.54
C GLY A 220 -10.88 6.74 -1.70
N ASP A 221 -10.39 7.70 -2.48
CA ASP A 221 -9.41 7.45 -3.55
C ASP A 221 -8.09 6.88 -3.01
N ARG A 222 -7.59 7.38 -1.88
CA ARG A 222 -6.38 6.85 -1.23
C ARG A 222 -6.59 5.41 -0.78
N MET A 223 -7.73 5.11 -0.17
CA MET A 223 -8.05 3.73 0.27
C MET A 223 -8.15 2.77 -0.92
N ARG A 224 -8.84 3.16 -1.99
CA ARG A 224 -8.90 2.37 -3.23
C ARG A 224 -7.53 2.18 -3.89
N GLY A 225 -6.66 3.19 -3.81
CA GLY A 225 -5.28 3.09 -4.28
C GLY A 225 -4.49 2.06 -3.49
N ALA A 226 -4.56 2.12 -2.16
CA ALA A 226 -3.88 1.19 -1.28
C ALA A 226 -4.39 -0.25 -1.43
N LEU A 227 -5.70 -0.46 -1.61
CA LEU A 227 -6.28 -1.77 -1.90
C LEU A 227 -5.78 -2.36 -3.22
N ARG A 228 -5.71 -1.56 -4.29
CA ARG A 228 -5.16 -2.02 -5.58
C ARG A 228 -3.71 -2.44 -5.46
N GLN A 229 -2.90 -1.64 -4.76
CA GLN A 229 -1.52 -2.00 -4.47
C GLN A 229 -1.45 -3.32 -3.66
N ALA A 230 -2.31 -3.49 -2.67
CA ALA A 230 -2.45 -4.75 -1.93
C ALA A 230 -2.71 -5.97 -2.81
N ASP A 231 -3.60 -5.85 -3.79
CA ASP A 231 -3.92 -6.93 -4.71
C ASP A 231 -2.79 -7.21 -5.71
N GLU A 232 -2.13 -6.17 -6.25
CA GLU A 232 -0.98 -6.32 -7.15
C GLU A 232 0.16 -7.10 -6.49
N HIS A 233 0.49 -6.75 -5.25
CA HIS A 233 1.52 -7.47 -4.48
C HIS A 233 1.11 -8.92 -4.19
N ALA A 234 -0.17 -9.18 -3.86
CA ALA A 234 -0.64 -10.54 -3.62
C ALA A 234 -0.54 -11.43 -4.86
N GLN A 235 -0.81 -10.87 -6.05
CA GLN A 235 -0.63 -11.56 -7.33
C GLN A 235 0.84 -11.86 -7.60
N HIS A 236 1.73 -10.91 -7.30
CA HIS A 236 3.18 -11.09 -7.43
C HIS A 236 3.71 -12.21 -6.52
N ASP A 237 3.36 -12.19 -5.23
CA ASP A 237 3.76 -13.23 -4.27
C ASP A 237 3.23 -14.61 -4.71
N SER A 238 1.98 -14.67 -5.19
CA SER A 238 1.40 -15.90 -5.75
C SER A 238 2.12 -16.40 -7.00
N ALA A 239 2.70 -15.50 -7.80
CA ALA A 239 3.50 -15.85 -8.97
C ALA A 239 4.88 -16.35 -8.56
N GLU A 240 5.54 -15.75 -7.57
CA GLU A 240 6.82 -16.21 -7.03
C GLU A 240 6.70 -17.62 -6.43
N ILE A 241 5.67 -17.88 -5.62
CA ILE A 241 5.37 -19.22 -5.08
C ILE A 241 5.15 -20.25 -6.19
N ARG A 242 4.57 -19.83 -7.33
CA ARG A 242 4.33 -20.74 -8.45
C ARG A 242 5.62 -21.06 -9.21
N HIS A 243 6.49 -20.07 -9.41
CA HIS A 243 7.78 -20.27 -10.04
C HIS A 243 8.71 -21.17 -9.22
N SER A 244 8.67 -21.07 -7.88
CA SER A 244 9.46 -21.95 -7.02
C SER A 244 8.97 -23.41 -7.03
N LYS A 245 7.68 -23.64 -7.29
CA LYS A 245 7.09 -24.99 -7.41
C LYS A 245 7.43 -25.69 -8.73
N THR A 246 7.80 -24.96 -9.78
CA THR A 246 8.32 -25.55 -11.02
C THR A 246 9.78 -25.93 -10.79
N PRO A 247 10.13 -27.23 -10.75
CA PRO A 247 11.53 -27.63 -10.71
C PRO A 247 12.16 -27.04 -11.97
N SER A 248 13.29 -26.32 -11.83
CA SER A 248 14.14 -25.99 -12.96
C SER A 248 14.39 -27.29 -13.71
N ALA A 249 13.77 -27.44 -14.88
CA ALA A 249 13.86 -28.65 -15.66
C ALA A 249 15.33 -28.93 -15.90
N ARG A 250 15.78 -30.11 -15.47
CA ARG A 250 17.10 -30.67 -15.78
C ARG A 250 17.48 -30.34 -17.23
N SER A 251 18.40 -29.42 -17.43
CA SER A 251 19.18 -29.28 -18.66
C SER A 251 20.63 -29.06 -18.23
N SER A 252 21.50 -30.07 -18.24
CA SER A 252 21.78 -30.89 -19.43
C SER A 252 22.07 -32.35 -19.07
N PRO A 253 21.67 -33.32 -19.92
CA PRO A 253 22.14 -34.69 -19.80
C PRO A 253 23.64 -34.74 -20.10
N MET A 254 24.34 -35.56 -19.32
CA MET A 254 25.66 -36.10 -19.63
C MET A 254 25.76 -36.44 -21.11
N SER A 255 26.61 -35.70 -21.84
CA SER A 255 27.14 -36.16 -23.11
C SER A 255 28.19 -37.23 -22.83
N THR A 256 27.73 -38.46 -22.62
CA THR A 256 28.59 -39.66 -22.64
C THR A 256 28.74 -40.18 -24.07
N ALA A 257 30.00 -40.14 -24.53
CA ALA A 257 30.69 -41.11 -25.39
C ALA A 257 30.33 -41.11 -26.91
N PRO A 258 31.13 -41.75 -27.80
CA PRO A 258 32.20 -42.73 -27.58
C PRO A 258 33.62 -42.15 -27.38
#